data_AF-A0A6L3AIZ2-F1
#
_entry.id   AF-A0A6L3AIZ2-F1
#
_cell.length_a   1.000
_cell.length_b   1.000
_cell.length_c   1.000
_cell.angle_alpha   90.00
_cell.angle_beta   90.00
_cell.angle_gamma   90.00
#
_symmetry.space_group_name_H-M   'P 1'
#
loop_
_entity.id
_entity.type
_entity.pdbx_description
1 polymer ?
#
loop_
_entity_poly.entity_id
_entity_poly.type
_entity_poly.pdbx_seq_one_letter_code
_entity_poly.pdbx_strand_id
1 'polypeptide(L)'
;MKTIRVNLSANSYNIFIDKGILKGIGSILVKEKQPCKTLLITDKNIDRIYSHIVTESLVQHGFHVKSFTLTPGEDQKSLETAMILYEACFDHKLDRSSLIVALGGGVVGDMSGFVAATFMRGIPFIQIPTSLLAQVDSSIGGKVAVNHCKGKNMIGSFYQPIAVFIDTETLSTLPAIELVTGLVEVIKYGVIKDAELFEYIEKSLYDILQLDQKALLKIIATSCQIKADIVAEDEKEKHVRAILNYGHTIGHAIEALTHYKKYRHGEAVAIGMLYAARIAVEMGLTGNTVFERQLSLVKRLGLPLSTGLKPKDIIQTLYLDKKAMSGKLRFVLPTGIGEVIISDQVTEEILSRVLTSNFV
;
A
#
# COMPACT_ATOMS: atom_id res chain seq x y z
N MET A 1 16.90 4.60 -14.34
CA MET A 1 16.40 3.39 -13.66
C MET A 1 17.12 3.17 -12.34
N LYS A 2 16.38 3.12 -11.23
CA LYS A 2 16.83 2.56 -9.95
C LYS A 2 16.33 1.12 -9.80
N THR A 3 17.10 0.28 -9.12
CA THR A 3 16.71 -1.10 -8.81
C THR A 3 16.89 -1.35 -7.33
N ILE A 4 15.85 -1.85 -6.67
CA ILE A 4 15.85 -2.22 -5.25
C ILE A 4 15.60 -3.72 -5.17
N ARG A 5 16.47 -4.44 -4.46
CA ARG A 5 16.32 -5.88 -4.23
C ARG A 5 15.55 -6.11 -2.94
N VAL A 6 14.44 -6.84 -3.01
CA VAL A 6 13.76 -7.36 -1.82
C VAL A 6 14.38 -8.72 -1.49
N ASN A 7 15.21 -8.76 -0.44
CA ASN A 7 15.98 -9.94 -0.06
C ASN A 7 15.14 -10.88 0.81
N LEU A 8 14.57 -11.91 0.19
CA LEU A 8 13.82 -12.99 0.83
C LEU A 8 14.54 -14.33 0.64
N SER A 9 14.36 -15.26 1.58
CA SER A 9 15.07 -16.55 1.57
C SER A 9 14.89 -17.34 0.27
N ALA A 10 13.66 -17.47 -0.22
CA ALA A 10 13.34 -18.25 -1.43
C ALA A 10 12.81 -17.40 -2.60
N ASN A 11 12.08 -16.32 -2.31
CA ASN A 11 11.30 -15.57 -3.30
C ASN A 11 11.79 -14.13 -3.46
N SER A 12 13.11 -13.92 -3.48
CA SER A 12 13.68 -12.58 -3.68
C SER A 12 13.34 -12.03 -5.07
N TYR A 13 12.99 -10.75 -5.16
CA TYR A 13 12.63 -10.08 -6.41
C TYR A 13 13.19 -8.66 -6.49
N ASN A 14 13.15 -8.11 -7.70
CA ASN A 14 13.59 -6.75 -7.99
C ASN A 14 12.39 -5.80 -8.13
N ILE A 15 12.55 -4.60 -7.58
CA ILE A 15 11.69 -3.44 -7.84
C ILE A 15 12.47 -2.53 -8.79
N PHE A 16 11.95 -2.33 -9.99
CA PHE A 16 12.51 -1.43 -10.99
C PHE A 16 11.73 -0.12 -10.98
N ILE A 17 12.43 1.00 -10.83
CA ILE A 17 11.83 2.32 -10.71
C ILE A 17 12.45 3.24 -11.76
N ASP A 18 11.64 3.75 -12.67
CA ASP A 18 12.09 4.77 -13.63
C ASP A 18 10.92 5.60 -14.16
N LYS A 19 11.23 6.69 -14.83
CA LYS A 19 10.25 7.41 -15.64
C LYS A 19 10.10 6.73 -17.00
N GLY A 20 8.88 6.41 -17.42
CA GLY A 20 8.59 5.85 -18.73
C GLY A 20 9.01 4.37 -18.89
N ILE A 21 9.21 3.64 -17.78
CA ILE A 21 9.64 2.25 -17.78
C ILE A 21 8.63 1.31 -18.46
N LEU A 22 7.33 1.67 -18.53
CA LEU A 22 6.30 0.80 -19.12
C LEU A 22 6.66 0.31 -20.53
N LYS A 23 7.29 1.16 -21.36
CA LYS A 23 7.70 0.84 -22.73
C LYS A 23 8.80 -0.23 -22.77
N GLY A 24 9.60 -0.33 -21.72
CA GLY A 24 10.75 -1.23 -21.61
C GLY A 24 10.52 -2.50 -20.81
N ILE A 25 9.32 -2.71 -20.24
CA ILE A 25 9.06 -3.84 -19.32
C ILE A 25 9.40 -5.19 -19.95
N GLY A 26 9.02 -5.44 -21.20
CA GLY A 26 9.32 -6.70 -21.88
C GLY A 26 10.82 -7.01 -21.91
N SER A 27 11.64 -6.02 -22.26
CA SER A 27 13.10 -6.15 -22.33
C SER A 27 13.78 -6.45 -20.99
N ILE A 28 13.18 -5.99 -19.89
CA ILE A 28 13.68 -6.22 -18.54
C ILE A 28 13.18 -7.59 -18.05
N LEU A 29 11.90 -7.88 -18.25
CA LEU A 29 11.22 -9.07 -17.75
C LEU A 29 11.79 -10.37 -18.32
N VAL A 30 12.25 -10.38 -19.58
CA VAL A 30 12.89 -11.58 -20.18
C VAL A 30 14.12 -12.08 -19.40
N LYS A 31 14.72 -11.23 -18.56
CA LYS A 31 15.85 -11.62 -17.69
C LYS A 31 15.38 -12.38 -16.45
N GLU A 32 14.14 -12.16 -16.01
CA GLU A 32 13.54 -12.76 -14.82
C GLU A 32 12.62 -13.94 -15.17
N LYS A 33 12.00 -13.93 -16.36
CA LYS A 33 11.03 -14.95 -16.79
C LYS A 33 11.06 -15.16 -18.31
N GLN A 34 11.17 -16.43 -18.71
CA GLN A 34 11.04 -16.81 -20.12
C GLN A 34 9.65 -16.44 -20.67
N PRO A 35 9.57 -15.92 -21.91
CA PRO A 35 8.31 -15.58 -22.56
C PRO A 35 7.31 -16.74 -22.53
N CYS A 36 6.06 -16.43 -22.21
CA CYS A 36 5.01 -17.42 -21.98
C CYS A 36 3.62 -16.82 -22.18
N LYS A 37 2.58 -17.64 -22.05
CA LYS A 37 1.20 -17.16 -21.97
C LYS A 37 1.03 -16.26 -20.76
N THR A 38 0.43 -15.11 -20.99
CA THR A 38 0.38 -14.03 -20.02
C THR A 38 -1.02 -13.45 -19.97
N LEU A 39 -1.60 -13.39 -18.78
CA LEU A 39 -2.85 -12.68 -18.55
C LEU A 39 -2.55 -11.33 -17.88
N LEU A 40 -2.81 -10.24 -18.60
CA LEU A 40 -2.75 -8.89 -18.06
C LEU A 40 -4.10 -8.54 -17.44
N ILE A 41 -4.12 -8.26 -16.15
CA ILE A 41 -5.32 -7.87 -15.41
C ILE A 41 -5.19 -6.38 -15.08
N THR A 42 -6.22 -5.62 -15.41
CA THR A 42 -6.29 -4.16 -15.23
C THR A 42 -7.71 -3.72 -14.91
N ASP A 43 -7.94 -2.42 -14.68
CA ASP A 43 -9.27 -1.83 -14.60
C ASP A 43 -9.55 -0.88 -15.78
N LYS A 44 -10.83 -0.56 -16.03
CA LYS A 44 -11.24 0.29 -17.17
C LYS A 44 -10.56 1.67 -17.25
N ASN A 45 -10.16 2.27 -16.13
CA ASN A 45 -9.51 3.58 -16.14
C ASN A 45 -8.08 3.44 -16.63
N ILE A 46 -7.36 2.44 -16.11
CA ILE A 46 -5.96 2.17 -16.45
C ILE A 46 -5.85 1.57 -17.85
N ASP A 47 -6.80 0.72 -18.24
CA ASP A 47 -6.81 0.03 -19.53
C ASP A 47 -6.73 0.98 -20.73
N ARG A 48 -7.53 2.06 -20.67
CA ARG A 48 -7.60 3.08 -21.72
C ARG A 48 -6.29 3.83 -21.95
N ILE A 49 -5.40 3.84 -20.96
CA ILE A 49 -4.21 4.69 -20.95
C ILE A 49 -2.94 3.85 -21.13
N TYR A 50 -2.82 2.75 -20.38
CA TYR A 50 -1.54 2.06 -20.20
C TYR A 50 -1.49 0.63 -20.72
N SER A 51 -2.63 -0.07 -20.89
CA SER A 51 -2.62 -1.48 -21.29
C SER A 51 -1.93 -1.72 -22.63
N HIS A 52 -2.17 -0.86 -23.62
CA HIS A 52 -1.55 -1.02 -24.94
C HIS A 52 -0.02 -0.91 -24.87
N ILE A 53 0.51 0.05 -24.10
CA ILE A 53 1.95 0.27 -23.90
C ILE A 53 2.61 -0.98 -23.31
N VAL A 54 2.02 -1.53 -22.26
CA VAL A 54 2.55 -2.72 -21.57
C VAL A 54 2.42 -3.96 -22.45
N THR A 55 1.27 -4.13 -23.11
CA THR A 55 1.00 -5.27 -24.00
C THR A 55 1.98 -5.28 -25.17
N GLU A 56 2.20 -4.14 -25.84
CA GLU A 56 3.16 -4.01 -26.94
C GLU A 56 4.58 -4.32 -26.47
N SER A 57 4.99 -3.77 -25.32
CA SER A 57 6.32 -4.04 -24.75
C SER A 57 6.55 -5.54 -24.51
N LEU A 58 5.56 -6.23 -23.95
CA LEU A 58 5.62 -7.67 -23.69
C LEU A 58 5.60 -8.51 -24.99
N VAL A 59 4.70 -8.21 -25.92
CA VAL A 59 4.57 -8.94 -27.20
C VAL A 59 5.83 -8.82 -28.06
N GLN A 60 6.44 -7.63 -28.11
CA GLN A 60 7.72 -7.42 -28.82
C GLN A 60 8.85 -8.31 -28.29
N HIS A 61 8.73 -8.79 -27.05
CA HIS A 61 9.71 -9.66 -26.40
C HIS A 61 9.19 -11.11 -26.26
N GLY A 62 8.20 -11.50 -27.07
CA GLY A 62 7.76 -12.89 -27.24
C GLY A 62 6.70 -13.38 -26.25
N PHE A 63 6.17 -12.52 -25.37
CA PHE A 63 5.08 -12.93 -24.48
C PHE A 63 3.75 -13.00 -25.24
N HIS A 64 2.95 -14.02 -24.95
CA HIS A 64 1.61 -14.17 -25.54
C HIS A 64 0.58 -13.57 -24.59
N VAL A 65 0.25 -12.29 -24.78
CA VAL A 65 -0.55 -11.52 -23.83
C VAL A 65 -2.03 -11.53 -24.22
N LYS A 66 -2.90 -11.84 -23.25
CA LYS A 66 -4.33 -11.54 -23.29
C LYS A 66 -4.67 -10.60 -22.13
N SER A 67 -5.47 -9.57 -22.39
CA SER A 67 -5.90 -8.62 -21.36
C SER A 67 -7.28 -8.96 -20.81
N PHE A 68 -7.48 -8.70 -19.53
CA PHE A 68 -8.75 -8.78 -18.84
C PHE A 68 -8.98 -7.48 -18.06
N THR A 69 -10.08 -6.80 -18.36
CA THR A 69 -10.40 -5.47 -17.82
C THR A 69 -11.53 -5.55 -16.82
N LEU A 70 -11.22 -5.28 -15.56
CA LEU A 70 -12.16 -5.18 -14.45
C LEU A 70 -12.92 -3.85 -14.47
N THR A 71 -14.09 -3.82 -13.84
CA THR A 71 -14.68 -2.54 -13.44
C THR A 71 -13.79 -1.88 -12.37
N PRO A 72 -13.64 -0.55 -12.30
CA PRO A 72 -12.90 0.09 -11.22
C PRO A 72 -13.70 0.08 -9.91
N GLY A 73 -13.06 -0.21 -8.77
CA GLY A 73 -13.66 -0.07 -7.44
C GLY A 73 -13.24 -1.15 -6.45
N GLU A 74 -13.31 -0.81 -5.16
CA GLU A 74 -12.98 -1.73 -4.04
C GLU A 74 -13.97 -2.90 -3.94
N ASP A 75 -15.20 -2.74 -4.45
CA ASP A 75 -16.23 -3.78 -4.54
C ASP A 75 -15.82 -4.95 -5.44
N GLN A 76 -14.92 -4.70 -6.40
CA GLN A 76 -14.36 -5.76 -7.24
C GLN A 76 -13.38 -6.65 -6.50
N LYS A 77 -12.93 -6.24 -5.30
CA LYS A 77 -12.01 -7.01 -4.48
C LYS A 77 -12.75 -8.14 -3.76
N SER A 78 -13.26 -9.12 -4.51
CA SER A 78 -14.19 -10.15 -4.00
C SER A 78 -13.87 -11.55 -4.53
N LEU A 79 -14.39 -12.58 -3.87
CA LEU A 79 -14.24 -13.97 -4.34
C LEU A 79 -14.98 -14.21 -5.66
N GLU A 80 -16.11 -13.51 -5.87
CA GLU A 80 -16.89 -13.57 -7.10
C GLU A 80 -16.05 -13.08 -8.29
N THR A 81 -15.34 -11.96 -8.13
CA THR A 81 -14.43 -11.46 -9.17
C THR A 81 -13.24 -12.40 -9.36
N ALA A 82 -12.72 -13.01 -8.29
CA ALA A 82 -11.64 -14.00 -8.41
C ALA A 82 -12.08 -15.21 -9.25
N MET A 83 -13.33 -15.68 -9.10
CA MET A 83 -13.89 -16.73 -9.96
C MET A 83 -13.90 -16.35 -11.43
N ILE A 84 -14.32 -15.13 -11.76
CA ILE A 84 -14.31 -14.62 -13.14
C ILE A 84 -12.88 -14.60 -13.70
N LEU A 85 -11.90 -14.22 -12.89
CA LEU A 85 -10.50 -14.22 -13.30
C LEU A 85 -9.95 -15.65 -13.51
N TYR A 86 -10.41 -16.65 -12.74
CA TYR A 86 -10.05 -18.04 -13.01
C TYR A 86 -10.63 -18.54 -14.35
N GLU A 87 -11.86 -18.17 -14.69
CA GLU A 87 -12.43 -18.48 -16.01
C GLU A 87 -11.57 -17.90 -17.13
N ALA A 88 -11.14 -16.63 -17.00
CA ALA A 88 -10.23 -16.01 -17.95
C ALA A 88 -8.88 -16.76 -18.07
N CYS A 89 -8.37 -17.30 -16.96
CA CYS A 89 -7.17 -18.14 -16.96
C CYS A 89 -7.39 -19.46 -17.73
N PHE A 90 -8.53 -20.13 -17.54
CA PHE A 90 -8.87 -21.37 -18.25
C PHE A 90 -9.11 -21.13 -19.74
N ASP A 91 -9.84 -20.07 -20.09
CA ASP A 91 -10.09 -19.67 -21.48
C ASP A 91 -8.80 -19.38 -22.24
N HIS A 92 -7.84 -18.74 -21.56
CA HIS A 92 -6.53 -18.49 -22.15
C HIS A 92 -5.59 -19.70 -22.08
N LYS A 93 -6.04 -20.81 -21.49
CA LYS A 93 -5.28 -22.05 -21.30
C LYS A 93 -3.95 -21.78 -20.60
N LEU A 94 -3.98 -20.97 -19.54
CA LEU A 94 -2.82 -20.78 -18.69
C LEU A 94 -2.41 -22.10 -18.04
N ASP A 95 -1.11 -22.26 -17.84
CA ASP A 95 -0.47 -23.38 -17.16
C ASP A 95 0.45 -22.87 -16.03
N ARG A 96 1.12 -23.78 -15.33
CA ARG A 96 1.99 -23.44 -14.19
C ARG A 96 3.18 -22.55 -14.53
N SER A 97 3.56 -22.48 -15.81
CA SER A 97 4.67 -21.66 -16.29
C SER A 97 4.21 -20.30 -16.82
N SER A 98 2.89 -20.09 -16.89
CA SER A 98 2.27 -18.85 -17.36
C SER A 98 2.45 -17.71 -16.37
N LEU A 99 2.17 -16.48 -16.80
CA LEU A 99 2.38 -15.27 -16.03
C LEU A 99 1.07 -14.48 -15.84
N ILE A 100 0.86 -13.95 -14.63
CA ILE A 100 -0.12 -12.89 -14.40
C ILE A 100 0.59 -11.53 -14.31
N VAL A 101 0.05 -10.52 -14.99
CA VAL A 101 0.54 -9.14 -14.93
C VAL A 101 -0.54 -8.28 -14.29
N ALA A 102 -0.26 -7.72 -13.12
CA ALA A 102 -1.17 -6.81 -12.44
C ALA A 102 -0.85 -5.35 -12.82
N LEU A 103 -1.68 -4.72 -13.65
CA LEU A 103 -1.51 -3.33 -14.07
C LEU A 103 -2.60 -2.45 -13.45
N GLY A 104 -2.28 -1.70 -12.40
CA GLY A 104 -3.27 -0.86 -11.73
C GLY A 104 -2.90 -0.44 -10.30
N GLY A 105 -3.89 0.04 -9.54
CA GLY A 105 -3.73 0.34 -8.12
C GLY A 105 -3.74 -0.90 -7.21
N GLY A 106 -3.85 -0.68 -5.90
CA GLY A 106 -3.80 -1.76 -4.90
C GLY A 106 -4.90 -2.81 -5.05
N VAL A 107 -6.10 -2.44 -5.53
CA VAL A 107 -7.19 -3.40 -5.80
C VAL A 107 -6.79 -4.42 -6.86
N VAL A 108 -6.30 -3.94 -8.02
CA VAL A 108 -5.84 -4.81 -9.11
C VAL A 108 -4.65 -5.65 -8.66
N GLY A 109 -3.71 -5.05 -7.93
CA GLY A 109 -2.54 -5.74 -7.38
C GLY A 109 -2.93 -6.93 -6.49
N ASP A 110 -3.78 -6.69 -5.49
CA ASP A 110 -4.20 -7.73 -4.55
C ASP A 110 -5.04 -8.81 -5.20
N MET A 111 -5.98 -8.45 -6.07
CA MET A 111 -6.82 -9.40 -6.81
C MET A 111 -5.97 -10.30 -7.72
N SER A 112 -5.09 -9.70 -8.52
CA SER A 112 -4.23 -10.43 -9.45
C SER A 112 -3.26 -11.33 -8.70
N GLY A 113 -2.68 -10.82 -7.61
CA GLY A 113 -1.78 -11.59 -6.75
C GLY A 113 -2.48 -12.76 -6.04
N PHE A 114 -3.72 -12.56 -5.57
CA PHE A 114 -4.52 -13.63 -4.94
C PHE A 114 -4.87 -14.72 -5.96
N VAL A 115 -5.30 -14.33 -7.16
CA VAL A 115 -5.57 -15.26 -8.26
C VAL A 115 -4.29 -16.02 -8.65
N ALA A 116 -3.15 -15.32 -8.75
CA ALA A 116 -1.87 -15.95 -9.03
C ALA A 116 -1.43 -16.94 -7.94
N ALA A 117 -1.69 -16.63 -6.67
CA ALA A 117 -1.33 -17.48 -5.54
C ALA A 117 -2.12 -18.80 -5.49
N THR A 118 -3.33 -18.80 -6.03
CA THR A 118 -4.32 -19.88 -5.83
C THR A 118 -4.58 -20.67 -7.11
N PHE A 119 -4.50 -20.04 -8.28
CA PHE A 119 -4.62 -20.71 -9.56
C PHE A 119 -3.48 -21.73 -9.74
N MET A 120 -3.83 -22.98 -10.03
CA MET A 120 -2.89 -24.11 -10.08
C MET A 120 -1.97 -24.27 -8.85
N ARG A 121 -2.41 -23.75 -7.68
CA ARG A 121 -1.64 -23.68 -6.42
C ARG A 121 -0.41 -22.76 -6.49
N GLY A 122 -0.42 -21.77 -7.38
CA GLY A 122 0.64 -20.79 -7.53
C GLY A 122 1.19 -20.77 -8.95
N ILE A 123 1.06 -19.62 -9.61
CA ILE A 123 1.78 -19.27 -10.84
C ILE A 123 2.52 -17.94 -10.68
N PRO A 124 3.62 -17.69 -11.42
CA PRO A 124 4.32 -16.41 -11.36
C PRO A 124 3.42 -15.20 -11.64
N PHE A 125 3.70 -14.08 -10.97
CA PHE A 125 3.08 -12.80 -11.30
C PHE A 125 4.04 -11.62 -11.13
N ILE A 126 3.76 -10.53 -11.84
CA ILE A 126 4.44 -9.23 -11.65
C ILE A 126 3.42 -8.15 -11.26
N GLN A 127 3.92 -7.11 -10.60
CA GLN A 127 3.14 -5.91 -10.32
C GLN A 127 3.63 -4.70 -11.11
N ILE A 128 2.69 -3.93 -11.64
CA ILE A 128 2.91 -2.65 -12.31
C ILE A 128 1.98 -1.63 -11.62
N PRO A 129 2.34 -1.15 -10.41
CA PRO A 129 1.49 -0.26 -9.63
C PRO A 129 1.38 1.14 -10.25
N THR A 130 0.15 1.64 -10.41
CA THR A 130 -0.13 2.93 -11.07
C THR A 130 -0.61 4.04 -10.12
N SER A 131 -0.83 3.74 -8.84
CA SER A 131 -1.11 4.74 -7.80
C SER A 131 0.08 4.89 -6.85
N LEU A 132 0.27 6.08 -6.27
CA LEU A 132 1.39 6.31 -5.35
C LEU A 132 1.35 5.34 -4.15
N LEU A 133 0.16 5.12 -3.57
CA LEU A 133 -0.04 4.16 -2.49
C LEU A 133 0.42 2.74 -2.87
N ALA A 134 0.07 2.29 -4.07
CA ALA A 134 0.48 0.96 -4.53
C ALA A 134 1.99 0.90 -4.81
N GLN A 135 2.57 1.96 -5.36
CA GLN A 135 4.00 2.05 -5.68
C GLN A 135 4.86 1.96 -4.42
N VAL A 136 4.46 2.59 -3.31
CA VAL A 136 5.29 2.66 -2.10
C VAL A 136 4.91 1.64 -1.04
N ASP A 137 3.65 1.18 -1.03
CA ASP A 137 3.14 0.27 -0.02
C ASP A 137 2.60 -1.01 -0.68
N SER A 138 1.36 -1.06 -1.15
CA SER A 138 0.65 -2.34 -1.35
C SER A 138 1.30 -3.33 -2.33
N SER A 139 2.12 -2.87 -3.28
CA SER A 139 2.82 -3.77 -4.21
C SER A 139 4.02 -4.52 -3.63
N ILE A 140 4.43 -4.19 -2.40
CA ILE A 140 5.62 -4.73 -1.76
C ILE A 140 5.23 -5.58 -0.54
N GLY A 141 5.87 -6.73 -0.39
CA GLY A 141 5.75 -7.59 0.80
C GLY A 141 4.62 -8.61 0.78
N GLY A 142 4.09 -8.91 -0.40
CA GLY A 142 3.41 -10.17 -0.72
C GLY A 142 2.04 -10.40 -0.09
N LYS A 143 1.46 -9.44 0.64
CA LYS A 143 0.08 -9.57 1.10
C LYS A 143 -0.84 -9.41 -0.10
N VAL A 144 -1.57 -10.46 -0.44
CA VAL A 144 -2.56 -10.45 -1.53
C VAL A 144 -3.87 -11.00 -0.97
N ALA A 145 -4.98 -10.32 -1.23
CA ALA A 145 -6.23 -10.66 -0.58
C ALA A 145 -7.46 -10.19 -1.34
N VAL A 146 -8.59 -10.78 -0.98
CA VAL A 146 -9.93 -10.34 -1.34
C VAL A 146 -10.72 -9.98 -0.10
N ASN A 147 -11.76 -9.17 -0.26
CA ASN A 147 -12.67 -8.78 0.80
C ASN A 147 -13.79 -9.82 0.95
N HIS A 148 -14.30 -9.92 2.18
CA HIS A 148 -15.54 -10.61 2.50
C HIS A 148 -16.53 -9.57 3.07
N CYS A 149 -17.84 -9.83 2.99
CA CYS A 149 -18.87 -8.91 3.51
C CYS A 149 -18.71 -8.59 5.01
N LYS A 150 -18.01 -9.45 5.75
CA LYS A 150 -17.72 -9.30 7.19
C LYS A 150 -16.35 -8.69 7.50
N GLY A 151 -15.50 -8.44 6.51
CA GLY A 151 -14.17 -7.88 6.76
C GLY A 151 -13.32 -7.74 5.50
N LYS A 152 -12.55 -6.65 5.43
CA LYS A 152 -11.60 -6.40 4.35
C LYS A 152 -10.33 -7.23 4.50
N ASN A 153 -9.76 -7.68 3.38
CA ASN A 153 -8.48 -8.40 3.32
C ASN A 153 -8.39 -9.67 4.19
N MET A 154 -9.53 -10.23 4.62
CA MET A 154 -9.56 -11.38 5.54
C MET A 154 -9.29 -12.72 4.84
N ILE A 155 -9.40 -12.77 3.51
CA ILE A 155 -9.21 -13.97 2.70
C ILE A 155 -8.05 -13.69 1.76
N GLY A 156 -6.90 -14.32 1.98
CA GLY A 156 -5.69 -13.96 1.25
C GLY A 156 -4.54 -14.96 1.42
N SER A 157 -3.39 -14.57 0.88
CA SER A 157 -2.13 -15.32 0.97
C SER A 157 -0.95 -14.36 1.12
N PHE A 158 0.18 -14.88 1.62
CA PHE A 158 1.48 -14.24 1.43
C PHE A 158 2.11 -14.83 0.17
N TYR A 159 2.08 -14.06 -0.93
CA TYR A 159 2.55 -14.47 -2.25
C TYR A 159 3.34 -13.35 -2.92
N GLN A 160 4.64 -13.59 -3.14
CA GLN A 160 5.56 -12.57 -3.64
C GLN A 160 5.53 -12.49 -5.17
N PRO A 161 5.57 -11.29 -5.77
CA PRO A 161 5.77 -11.15 -7.20
C PRO A 161 7.19 -11.58 -7.58
N ILE A 162 7.42 -11.90 -8.86
CA ILE A 162 8.77 -12.13 -9.39
C ILE A 162 9.48 -10.82 -9.75
N ALA A 163 8.73 -9.74 -9.97
CA ALA A 163 9.23 -8.39 -10.19
C ALA A 163 8.13 -7.34 -9.96
N VAL A 164 8.54 -6.11 -9.61
CA VAL A 164 7.68 -4.93 -9.54
C VAL A 164 8.25 -3.84 -10.46
N PHE A 165 7.40 -3.22 -11.29
CA PHE A 165 7.78 -2.15 -12.20
C PHE A 165 7.03 -0.87 -11.86
N ILE A 166 7.75 0.12 -11.35
CA ILE A 166 7.19 1.42 -10.95
C ILE A 166 7.56 2.45 -12.00
N ASP A 167 6.55 2.94 -12.71
CA ASP A 167 6.67 4.08 -13.61
C ASP A 167 6.17 5.35 -12.92
N THR A 168 7.06 6.32 -12.71
CA THR A 168 6.67 7.61 -12.10
C THR A 168 5.78 8.47 -13.00
N GLU A 169 5.75 8.20 -14.31
CA GLU A 169 4.91 8.91 -15.27
C GLU A 169 3.43 8.55 -15.12
N THR A 170 3.08 7.38 -14.55
CA THR A 170 1.67 7.00 -14.36
C THR A 170 0.94 7.89 -13.36
N LEU A 171 1.68 8.57 -12.48
CA LEU A 171 1.10 9.50 -11.51
C LEU A 171 0.53 10.77 -12.17
N SER A 172 0.91 11.07 -13.42
CA SER A 172 0.38 12.22 -14.17
C SER A 172 -1.11 12.12 -14.51
N THR A 173 -1.67 10.91 -14.55
CA THR A 173 -3.10 10.68 -14.78
C THR A 173 -3.84 10.28 -13.51
N LEU A 174 -3.15 10.19 -12.38
CA LEU A 174 -3.76 9.84 -11.09
C LEU A 174 -4.56 11.03 -10.56
N PRO A 175 -5.81 10.85 -10.08
CA PRO A 175 -6.53 11.93 -9.44
C PRO A 175 -5.72 12.52 -8.28
N ALA A 176 -5.68 13.85 -8.19
CA ALA A 176 -4.83 14.56 -7.21
C ALA A 176 -5.08 14.09 -5.76
N ILE A 177 -6.33 13.78 -5.41
CA ILE A 177 -6.67 13.27 -4.07
C ILE A 177 -6.04 11.89 -3.79
N GLU A 178 -5.89 11.03 -4.80
CA GLU A 178 -5.26 9.71 -4.66
C GLU A 178 -3.72 9.82 -4.56
N LEU A 179 -3.13 10.87 -5.15
CA LEU A 179 -1.73 11.22 -4.91
C LEU A 179 -1.55 11.65 -3.44
N VAL A 180 -2.40 12.55 -2.96
CA VAL A 180 -2.33 13.07 -1.58
C VAL A 180 -2.53 11.95 -0.55
N THR A 181 -3.49 11.06 -0.75
CA THR A 181 -3.72 9.93 0.17
C THR A 181 -2.59 8.91 0.13
N GLY A 182 -1.99 8.66 -1.05
CA GLY A 182 -0.80 7.81 -1.16
C GLY A 182 0.43 8.42 -0.50
N LEU A 183 0.56 9.76 -0.51
CA LEU A 183 1.68 10.46 0.12
C LEU A 183 1.68 10.31 1.64
N VAL A 184 0.53 10.01 2.27
CA VAL A 184 0.44 9.72 3.70
C VAL A 184 1.30 8.51 4.06
N GLU A 185 1.32 7.46 3.23
CA GLU A 185 2.17 6.28 3.49
C GLU A 185 3.66 6.60 3.34
N VAL A 186 4.01 7.54 2.46
CA VAL A 186 5.39 8.05 2.36
C VAL A 186 5.78 8.82 3.62
N ILE A 187 4.90 9.67 4.14
CA ILE A 187 5.10 10.39 5.42
C ILE A 187 5.24 9.37 6.56
N LYS A 188 4.42 8.31 6.57
CA LYS A 188 4.50 7.20 7.53
C LYS A 188 5.92 6.62 7.56
N TYR A 189 6.52 6.28 6.42
CA TYR A 189 7.90 5.77 6.39
C TYR A 189 8.89 6.76 7.03
N GLY A 190 8.71 8.04 6.77
CA GLY A 190 9.53 9.08 7.40
C GLY A 190 9.39 9.13 8.92
N VAL A 191 8.18 8.99 9.44
CA VAL A 191 7.94 8.97 10.90
C VAL A 191 8.49 7.70 11.55
N ILE A 192 8.33 6.53 10.92
CA ILE A 192 8.65 5.26 11.56
C ILE A 192 10.12 4.84 11.43
N LYS A 193 10.86 5.35 10.44
CA LYS A 193 12.21 4.83 10.13
C LYS A 193 13.21 5.84 9.59
N ASP A 194 12.77 6.92 8.95
CA ASP A 194 13.69 7.81 8.21
C ASP A 194 13.37 9.29 8.40
N ALA A 195 14.07 9.93 9.34
CA ALA A 195 13.88 11.35 9.61
C ALA A 195 14.28 12.26 8.43
N GLU A 196 15.24 11.84 7.61
CA GLU A 196 15.68 12.60 6.44
C GLU A 196 14.61 12.56 5.34
N LEU A 197 13.94 11.42 5.14
CA LEU A 197 12.78 11.33 4.26
C LEU A 197 11.66 12.27 4.72
N PHE A 198 11.35 12.27 6.02
CA PHE A 198 10.33 13.16 6.57
C PHE A 198 10.66 14.64 6.31
N GLU A 199 11.88 15.06 6.62
CA GLU A 199 12.34 16.44 6.38
C GLU A 199 12.37 16.79 4.88
N TYR A 200 12.73 15.83 4.02
CA TYR A 200 12.70 16.01 2.58
C TYR A 200 11.28 16.27 2.07
N ILE A 201 10.27 15.55 2.58
CA ILE A 201 8.86 15.77 2.24
C ILE A 201 8.41 17.16 2.68
N GLU A 202 8.77 17.61 3.89
CA GLU A 202 8.42 18.94 4.38
C GLU A 202 8.92 20.06 3.46
N LYS A 203 10.16 19.93 2.99
CA LYS A 203 10.83 20.91 2.13
C LYS A 203 10.35 20.85 0.69
N SER A 204 10.12 19.65 0.16
CA SER A 204 9.85 19.42 -1.27
C SER A 204 8.37 19.19 -1.57
N LEU A 205 7.47 19.46 -0.62
CA LEU A 205 6.04 19.16 -0.75
C LEU A 205 5.42 19.76 -2.02
N TYR A 206 5.78 21.00 -2.35
CA TYR A 206 5.28 21.66 -3.55
C TYR A 206 5.70 20.89 -4.82
N ASP A 207 6.97 20.54 -4.93
CA ASP A 207 7.52 19.81 -6.09
C ASP A 207 6.88 18.42 -6.23
N ILE A 208 6.65 17.72 -5.10
CA ILE A 208 5.97 16.42 -5.08
C ILE A 208 4.54 16.56 -5.62
N LEU A 209 3.80 17.58 -5.16
CA LEU A 209 2.42 17.83 -5.60
C LEU A 209 2.34 18.33 -7.06
N GLN A 210 3.42 18.92 -7.59
CA GLN A 210 3.57 19.26 -9.00
C GLN A 210 4.14 18.10 -9.85
N LEU A 211 4.26 16.90 -9.27
CA LEU A 211 4.76 15.69 -9.94
C LEU A 211 6.17 15.85 -10.51
N ASP A 212 7.02 16.65 -9.85
CA ASP A 212 8.44 16.74 -10.20
C ASP A 212 9.07 15.34 -10.15
N GLN A 213 9.69 14.95 -11.25
CA GLN A 213 10.15 13.59 -11.44
C GLN A 213 11.34 13.24 -10.53
N LYS A 214 12.17 14.22 -10.17
CA LYS A 214 13.28 13.98 -9.23
C LYS A 214 12.74 13.77 -7.82
N ALA A 215 11.77 14.59 -7.40
CA ALA A 215 11.10 14.47 -6.12
C ALA A 215 10.35 13.14 -5.99
N LEU A 216 9.54 12.78 -6.99
CA LEU A 216 8.81 11.51 -7.03
C LEU A 216 9.74 10.31 -6.97
N LEU A 217 10.77 10.27 -7.82
CA LEU A 217 11.73 9.17 -7.85
C LEU A 217 12.47 9.03 -6.50
N LYS A 218 12.79 10.15 -5.83
CA LYS A 218 13.39 10.11 -4.50
C LYS A 218 12.43 9.49 -3.47
N ILE A 219 11.22 10.03 -3.31
CA ILE A 219 10.30 9.56 -2.27
C ILE A 219 9.86 8.11 -2.50
N ILE A 220 9.64 7.71 -3.76
CA ILE A 220 9.22 6.35 -4.10
C ILE A 220 10.36 5.38 -3.83
N ALA A 221 11.58 5.67 -4.31
CA ALA A 221 12.72 4.78 -4.10
C ALA A 221 13.07 4.62 -2.62
N THR A 222 13.09 5.71 -1.85
CA THR A 222 13.36 5.63 -0.41
C THR A 222 12.28 4.83 0.32
N SER A 223 11.00 5.06 0.00
CA SER A 223 9.90 4.29 0.60
C SER A 223 9.97 2.81 0.26
N CYS A 224 10.24 2.47 -1.00
CA CYS A 224 10.42 1.09 -1.45
C CYS A 224 11.59 0.42 -0.72
N GLN A 225 12.71 1.13 -0.53
CA GLN A 225 13.87 0.60 0.18
C GLN A 225 13.53 0.31 1.64
N ILE A 226 12.94 1.29 2.36
CA ILE A 226 12.52 1.12 3.75
C ILE A 226 11.58 -0.08 3.88
N LYS A 227 10.58 -0.20 3.00
CA LYS A 227 9.65 -1.33 3.05
C LYS A 227 10.32 -2.65 2.68
N ALA A 228 11.21 -2.68 1.69
CA ALA A 228 11.97 -3.86 1.33
C ALA A 228 12.81 -4.38 2.50
N ASP A 229 13.48 -3.49 3.23
CA ASP A 229 14.31 -3.84 4.38
C ASP A 229 13.46 -4.41 5.52
N ILE A 230 12.33 -3.76 5.85
CA ILE A 230 11.39 -4.24 6.87
C ILE A 230 10.79 -5.61 6.50
N VAL A 231 10.44 -5.80 5.23
CA VAL A 231 9.88 -7.07 4.72
C VAL A 231 10.94 -8.17 4.71
N ALA A 232 12.19 -7.86 4.39
CA ALA A 232 13.30 -8.80 4.45
C ALA A 232 13.57 -9.28 5.89
N GLU A 233 13.44 -8.38 6.87
CA GLU A 233 13.58 -8.71 8.28
C GLU A 233 12.38 -9.53 8.82
N ASP A 234 11.15 -9.23 8.37
CA ASP A 234 9.94 -9.89 8.86
C ASP A 234 8.86 -10.02 7.75
N GLU A 235 9.05 -11.01 6.88
CA GLU A 235 8.19 -11.24 5.72
C GLU A 235 6.73 -11.49 6.10
N LYS A 236 6.46 -12.15 7.23
CA LYS A 236 5.10 -12.58 7.61
C LYS A 236 4.48 -11.76 8.74
N GLU A 237 5.06 -10.60 9.03
CA GLU A 237 4.54 -9.64 10.02
C GLU A 237 4.31 -10.25 11.41
N LYS A 238 5.33 -10.94 11.94
CA LYS A 238 5.29 -11.51 13.29
C LYS A 238 5.93 -10.60 14.34
N HIS A 239 6.77 -9.67 13.92
CA HIS A 239 7.67 -8.89 14.76
C HIS A 239 7.78 -7.43 14.25
N VAL A 240 8.94 -7.05 13.70
CA VAL A 240 9.27 -5.66 13.35
C VAL A 240 8.34 -5.08 12.31
N ARG A 241 7.79 -5.88 11.38
CA ARG A 241 6.94 -5.35 10.29
C ARG A 241 5.64 -4.74 10.80
N ALA A 242 5.26 -5.03 12.05
CA ALA A 242 4.13 -4.38 12.71
C ALA A 242 4.30 -2.85 12.84
N ILE A 243 5.51 -2.28 12.77
CA ILE A 243 5.71 -0.82 12.77
C ILE A 243 5.06 -0.14 11.55
N LEU A 244 4.85 -0.87 10.45
CA LEU A 244 4.14 -0.36 9.27
C LEU A 244 2.66 -0.03 9.55
N ASN A 245 2.13 -0.49 10.69
CA ASN A 245 0.78 -0.18 11.15
C ASN A 245 0.70 1.14 11.95
N TYR A 246 1.72 2.00 11.89
CA TYR A 246 1.62 3.35 12.44
C TYR A 246 0.42 4.09 11.86
N GLY A 247 -0.42 4.63 12.75
CA GLY A 247 -1.71 5.23 12.43
C GLY A 247 -2.85 4.26 12.07
N HIS A 248 -2.55 3.02 11.68
CA HIS A 248 -3.55 2.09 11.15
C HIS A 248 -4.52 1.57 12.21
N THR A 249 -4.09 1.43 13.47
CA THR A 249 -4.98 0.96 14.56
C THR A 249 -6.25 1.83 14.65
N ILE A 250 -6.09 3.16 14.69
CA ILE A 250 -7.23 4.09 14.73
C ILE A 250 -7.79 4.32 13.33
N GLY A 251 -6.95 4.36 12.29
CA GLY A 251 -7.39 4.50 10.89
C GLY A 251 -8.42 3.43 10.49
N HIS A 252 -8.14 2.15 10.74
CA HIS A 252 -9.06 1.05 10.45
C HIS A 252 -10.36 1.15 11.25
N ALA A 253 -10.31 1.60 12.51
CA ALA A 253 -11.54 1.83 13.28
C ALA A 253 -12.41 2.93 12.66
N ILE A 254 -11.79 4.02 12.17
CA ILE A 254 -12.49 5.12 11.47
C ILE A 254 -13.13 4.60 10.17
N GLU A 255 -12.40 3.84 9.38
CA GLU A 255 -12.90 3.26 8.14
C GLU A 255 -14.07 2.30 8.40
N ALA A 256 -13.92 1.40 9.38
CA ALA A 256 -14.95 0.44 9.74
C ALA A 256 -16.24 1.13 10.23
N LEU A 257 -16.12 2.14 11.11
CA LEU A 257 -17.25 2.92 11.62
C LEU A 257 -17.98 3.72 10.54
N THR A 258 -17.27 4.08 9.47
CA THR A 258 -17.86 4.80 8.33
C THR A 258 -18.21 3.89 7.17
N HIS A 259 -18.19 2.57 7.40
CA HIS A 259 -18.47 1.53 6.41
C HIS A 259 -17.65 1.68 5.13
N TYR A 260 -16.43 2.22 5.23
CA TYR A 260 -15.52 2.47 4.11
C TYR A 260 -16.09 3.38 3.02
N LYS A 261 -17.05 4.25 3.36
CA LYS A 261 -17.73 5.16 2.41
C LYS A 261 -17.36 6.63 2.58
N LYS A 262 -16.88 7.03 3.77
CA LYS A 262 -16.61 8.44 4.09
C LYS A 262 -15.14 8.82 3.89
N TYR A 263 -14.24 7.98 4.35
CA TYR A 263 -12.80 8.23 4.32
C TYR A 263 -12.11 7.30 3.33
N ARG A 264 -11.17 7.83 2.57
CA ARG A 264 -10.13 7.04 1.90
C ARG A 264 -9.17 6.50 2.95
N HIS A 265 -8.49 5.41 2.61
CA HIS A 265 -7.48 4.79 3.48
C HIS A 265 -6.45 5.80 4.00
N GLY A 266 -5.81 6.55 3.09
CA GLY A 266 -4.80 7.56 3.49
C GLY A 266 -5.36 8.70 4.36
N GLU A 267 -6.62 9.10 4.18
CA GLU A 267 -7.26 10.09 5.07
C GLU A 267 -7.42 9.54 6.49
N ALA A 268 -7.91 8.30 6.61
CA ALA A 268 -8.08 7.64 7.89
C ALA A 268 -6.72 7.36 8.59
N VAL A 269 -5.72 6.92 7.84
CA VAL A 269 -4.36 6.71 8.35
C VAL A 269 -3.73 8.02 8.81
N ALA A 270 -3.89 9.13 8.07
CA ALA A 270 -3.37 10.44 8.48
C ALA A 270 -3.95 10.89 9.84
N ILE A 271 -5.27 10.76 10.01
CA ILE A 271 -5.93 11.03 11.30
C ILE A 271 -5.40 10.09 12.39
N GLY A 272 -5.26 8.80 12.08
CA GLY A 272 -4.73 7.81 13.01
C GLY A 272 -3.29 8.11 13.43
N MET A 273 -2.44 8.61 12.54
CA MET A 273 -1.07 9.04 12.84
C MET A 273 -1.06 10.22 13.82
N LEU A 274 -1.94 11.21 13.62
CA LEU A 274 -2.08 12.35 14.54
C LEU A 274 -2.50 11.90 15.94
N TYR A 275 -3.50 11.00 16.04
CA TYR A 275 -3.88 10.43 17.33
C TYR A 275 -2.75 9.60 17.96
N ALA A 276 -2.05 8.77 17.18
CA ALA A 276 -0.93 7.98 17.69
C ALA A 276 0.24 8.87 18.18
N ALA A 277 0.54 9.96 17.48
CA ALA A 277 1.50 10.96 17.94
C ALA A 277 1.05 11.64 19.25
N ARG A 278 -0.25 11.92 19.40
CA ARG A 278 -0.80 12.50 20.63
C ARG A 278 -0.78 11.53 21.81
N ILE A 279 -1.09 10.26 21.57
CA ILE A 279 -0.92 9.20 22.58
C ILE A 279 0.55 9.16 23.03
N ALA A 280 1.50 9.23 22.09
CA ALA A 280 2.91 9.21 22.43
C ALA A 280 3.35 10.42 23.28
N VAL A 281 2.84 11.62 22.98
CA VAL A 281 3.07 12.82 23.80
C VAL A 281 2.46 12.65 25.20
N GLU A 282 1.22 12.18 25.30
CA GLU A 282 0.52 11.96 26.56
C GLU A 282 1.23 10.93 27.45
N MET A 283 1.84 9.91 26.83
CA MET A 283 2.63 8.89 27.51
C MET A 283 4.06 9.33 27.83
N GLY A 284 4.46 10.57 27.48
CA GLY A 284 5.81 11.07 27.68
C GLY A 284 6.88 10.39 26.82
N LEU A 285 6.50 9.71 25.73
CA LEU A 285 7.42 9.02 24.82
C LEU A 285 8.14 9.98 23.86
N THR A 286 7.53 11.14 23.59
CA THR A 286 8.08 12.18 22.72
C THR A 286 7.56 13.56 23.14
N GLY A 287 8.23 14.63 22.71
CA GLY A 287 7.75 16.01 22.83
C GLY A 287 6.70 16.40 21.79
N ASN A 288 6.07 17.56 22.00
CA ASN A 288 4.98 18.07 21.15
C ASN A 288 5.41 18.35 19.70
N THR A 289 6.70 18.61 19.45
CA THR A 289 7.27 18.89 18.13
C THR A 289 7.01 17.78 17.12
N VAL A 290 7.04 16.50 17.54
CA VAL A 290 6.75 15.36 16.65
C VAL A 290 5.30 15.40 16.16
N PHE A 291 4.37 15.73 17.05
CA PHE A 291 2.97 15.91 16.70
C PHE A 291 2.78 17.13 15.78
N GLU A 292 3.36 18.28 16.12
CA GLU A 292 3.18 19.54 15.37
C GLU A 292 3.67 19.44 13.93
N ARG A 293 4.81 18.79 13.70
CA ARG A 293 5.35 18.58 12.35
C ARG A 293 4.45 17.69 11.50
N GLN A 294 3.94 16.60 12.07
CA GLN A 294 2.96 15.74 11.38
C GLN A 294 1.65 16.51 11.10
N LEU A 295 1.12 17.24 12.08
CA LEU A 295 -0.08 18.07 11.91
C LEU A 295 0.11 19.10 10.80
N SER A 296 1.28 19.74 10.73
CA SER A 296 1.62 20.72 9.69
C SER A 296 1.55 20.10 8.28
N LEU A 297 2.15 18.92 8.09
CA LEU A 297 2.06 18.21 6.80
C LEU A 297 0.63 17.84 6.44
N VAL A 298 -0.13 17.24 7.37
CA VAL A 298 -1.53 16.86 7.12
C VAL A 298 -2.38 18.08 6.76
N LYS A 299 -2.17 19.22 7.44
CA LYS A 299 -2.81 20.51 7.11
C LYS A 299 -2.44 21.01 5.71
N ARG A 300 -1.15 21.01 5.37
CA ARG A 300 -0.65 21.47 4.05
C ARG A 300 -1.15 20.60 2.90
N LEU A 301 -1.45 19.33 3.17
CA LEU A 301 -2.07 18.40 2.22
C LEU A 301 -3.58 18.59 2.08
N GLY A 302 -4.22 19.44 2.91
CA GLY A 302 -5.67 19.64 2.91
C GLY A 302 -6.45 18.41 3.38
N LEU A 303 -5.81 17.51 4.13
CA LEU A 303 -6.43 16.29 4.63
C LEU A 303 -7.30 16.58 5.87
N PRO A 304 -8.35 15.76 6.12
CA PRO A 304 -9.17 15.91 7.31
C PRO A 304 -8.33 15.75 8.59
N LEU A 305 -8.57 16.63 9.57
CA LEU A 305 -7.87 16.62 10.85
C LEU A 305 -8.66 15.94 11.97
N SER A 306 -9.97 15.75 11.76
CA SER A 306 -10.88 15.13 12.71
C SER A 306 -11.97 14.34 11.98
N THR A 307 -12.57 13.39 12.70
CA THR A 307 -13.53 12.44 12.11
C THR A 307 -14.99 12.85 12.28
N GLY A 308 -15.26 13.67 13.31
CA GLY A 308 -16.62 13.92 13.82
C GLY A 308 -17.30 12.69 14.43
N LEU A 309 -16.59 11.56 14.56
CA LEU A 309 -17.09 10.35 15.21
C LEU A 309 -17.00 10.52 16.73
N LYS A 310 -17.88 9.85 17.47
CA LYS A 310 -17.80 9.88 18.94
C LYS A 310 -16.59 9.06 19.39
N PRO A 311 -15.76 9.59 20.31
CA PRO A 311 -14.62 8.85 20.88
C PRO A 311 -14.97 7.45 21.37
N LYS A 312 -16.13 7.30 22.02
CA LYS A 312 -16.63 6.02 22.53
C LYS A 312 -16.83 4.96 21.43
N ASP A 313 -17.31 5.37 20.26
CA ASP A 313 -17.56 4.46 19.15
C ASP A 313 -16.22 3.95 18.59
N ILE A 314 -15.21 4.82 18.47
CA ILE A 314 -13.85 4.45 18.06
C ILE A 314 -13.26 3.44 19.04
N ILE A 315 -13.32 3.74 20.34
CA ILE A 315 -12.81 2.84 21.39
C ILE A 315 -13.51 1.48 21.31
N GLN A 316 -14.84 1.46 21.22
CA GLN A 316 -15.61 0.22 21.12
C GLN A 316 -15.20 -0.62 19.90
N THR A 317 -15.03 0.01 18.73
CA THR A 317 -14.58 -0.68 17.51
C THR A 317 -13.18 -1.27 17.67
N LEU A 318 -12.25 -0.54 18.28
CA LEU A 318 -10.89 -1.03 18.56
C LEU A 318 -10.90 -2.32 19.40
N TYR A 319 -11.74 -2.37 20.44
CA TYR A 319 -11.84 -3.55 21.31
C TYR A 319 -12.65 -4.70 20.70
N LEU A 320 -13.62 -4.43 19.82
CA LEU A 320 -14.34 -5.48 19.09
C LEU A 320 -13.42 -6.25 18.15
N ASP A 321 -12.61 -5.53 17.36
CA ASP A 321 -11.64 -6.11 16.43
C ASP A 321 -10.60 -6.97 17.17
N LYS A 322 -10.11 -6.50 18.33
CA LYS A 322 -9.11 -7.24 19.12
C LYS A 322 -9.65 -8.37 19.97
N LYS A 323 -10.90 -8.30 20.44
CA LYS A 323 -11.56 -9.45 21.12
C LYS A 323 -11.69 -10.65 20.17
N ALA A 324 -11.82 -10.41 18.87
CA ALA A 324 -11.80 -11.47 17.85
C ALA A 324 -10.41 -12.11 17.66
N MET A 325 -9.32 -11.45 18.11
CA MET A 325 -7.93 -11.91 17.96
C MET A 325 -7.27 -12.37 19.28
N SER A 326 -8.03 -12.51 20.38
CA SER A 326 -7.55 -12.96 21.70
C SER A 326 -6.34 -12.18 22.26
N GLY A 327 -6.16 -10.90 21.90
CA GLY A 327 -4.95 -10.13 22.21
C GLY A 327 -5.18 -8.78 22.90
N LYS A 328 -4.12 -8.25 23.52
CA LYS A 328 -4.05 -6.86 24.00
C LYS A 328 -3.94 -5.89 22.82
N LEU A 329 -4.54 -4.70 22.95
CA LEU A 329 -4.47 -3.65 21.93
C LEU A 329 -3.04 -3.11 21.85
N ARG A 330 -2.41 -3.24 20.66
CA ARG A 330 -1.05 -2.75 20.40
C ARG A 330 -1.11 -1.52 19.50
N PHE A 331 -0.35 -0.50 19.88
CA PHE A 331 -0.13 0.71 19.12
C PHE A 331 1.32 0.80 18.67
N VAL A 332 1.52 1.35 17.48
CA VAL A 332 2.82 1.86 17.06
C VAL A 332 2.84 3.35 17.41
N LEU A 333 3.84 3.78 18.19
CA LEU A 333 3.92 5.12 18.77
C LEU A 333 5.31 5.71 18.48
N PRO A 334 5.41 6.97 18.03
CA PRO A 334 6.70 7.61 17.77
C PRO A 334 7.40 8.01 19.08
N THR A 335 8.68 7.71 19.18
CA THR A 335 9.60 8.27 20.18
C THR A 335 10.36 9.48 19.64
N GLY A 336 10.39 9.60 18.30
CA GLY A 336 10.93 10.70 17.53
C GLY A 336 10.42 10.65 16.10
N ILE A 337 10.77 11.61 15.26
CA ILE A 337 10.63 11.44 13.80
C ILE A 337 11.76 10.50 13.36
N GLY A 338 11.40 9.41 12.67
CA GLY A 338 12.32 8.36 12.24
C GLY A 338 12.41 7.17 13.21
N GLU A 339 11.70 7.20 14.34
CA GLU A 339 11.77 6.15 15.36
C GLU A 339 10.41 5.91 16.03
N VAL A 340 10.02 4.64 16.15
CA VAL A 340 8.78 4.21 16.79
C VAL A 340 9.01 2.99 17.68
N ILE A 341 8.11 2.83 18.65
CA ILE A 341 7.98 1.62 19.47
C ILE A 341 6.60 0.97 19.28
N ILE A 342 6.52 -0.33 19.54
CA ILE A 342 5.24 -1.05 19.65
C ILE A 342 4.90 -1.16 21.14
N SER A 343 3.74 -0.63 21.54
CA SER A 343 3.30 -0.59 22.93
C SER A 343 1.92 -1.23 23.09
N ASP A 344 1.78 -2.09 24.10
CA ASP A 344 0.50 -2.61 24.60
C ASP A 344 0.06 -1.92 25.90
N GLN A 345 0.71 -0.80 26.26
CA GLN A 345 0.50 -0.06 27.51
C GLN A 345 -0.46 1.13 27.37
N VAL A 346 -1.07 1.31 26.19
CA VAL A 346 -2.06 2.37 25.98
C VAL A 346 -3.36 1.99 26.70
N THR A 347 -3.70 2.73 27.76
CA THR A 347 -4.92 2.48 28.53
C THR A 347 -6.14 3.14 27.89
N GLU A 348 -7.34 2.67 28.25
CA GLU A 348 -8.59 3.25 27.78
C GLU A 348 -8.75 4.72 28.23
N GLU A 349 -8.21 5.08 29.41
CA GLU A 349 -8.21 6.47 29.90
C GLU A 349 -7.38 7.40 29.01
N ILE A 350 -6.19 6.95 28.60
CA ILE A 350 -5.34 7.70 27.66
C ILE A 350 -6.06 7.85 26.32
N LEU A 351 -6.64 6.78 25.79
CA LEU A 351 -7.41 6.83 24.54
C LEU A 351 -8.58 7.79 24.63
N SER A 352 -9.35 7.73 25.71
CA SER A 352 -10.50 8.61 25.92
C SER A 352 -10.08 10.07 25.99
N ARG A 353 -9.01 10.39 26.73
CA ARG A 353 -8.45 11.75 26.83
C ARG A 353 -7.99 12.27 25.47
N VAL A 354 -7.24 11.47 24.73
CA VAL A 354 -6.68 11.84 23.43
C VAL A 354 -7.78 11.97 22.36
N LEU A 355 -8.73 11.05 22.30
CA LEU A 355 -9.82 11.11 21.32
C LEU A 355 -10.82 12.24 21.61
N THR A 356 -10.93 12.69 22.87
CA THR A 356 -11.80 13.82 23.26
C THR A 356 -11.11 15.17 23.09
N SER A 357 -9.79 15.22 23.11
CA SER A 357 -9.04 16.46 22.87
C SER A 357 -9.06 16.78 21.38
N ASN A 358 -9.84 17.78 20.98
CA ASN A 358 -9.75 18.33 19.64
C ASN A 358 -8.35 18.95 19.45
N PHE A 359 -7.61 18.51 18.44
CA PHE A 359 -6.33 19.14 18.06
C PHE A 359 -6.48 20.24 17.01
N VAL A 360 -7.74 20.66 16.77
CA VAL A 360 -8.15 21.69 15.81
C VAL A 360 -8.90 22.77 16.55
#